data_AF-A0A1Y2X5E8-F1
#
_entry.id   AF-A0A1Y2X5E8-F1
#
_cell.length_a   1.000
_cell.length_b   1.000
_cell.length_c   1.000
_cell.angle_alpha   90.00
_cell.angle_beta   90.00
_cell.angle_gamma   90.00
#
_symmetry.space_group_name_H-M   'P 1'
#
loop_
_entity.id
_entity.type
_entity.pdbx_description
1 polymer ?
#
loop_
_entity_poly.entity_id
_entity_poly.type
_entity_poly.pdbx_seq_one_letter_code
_entity_poly.pdbx_strand_id
1 'polypeptide(L)'
;MTAFEYARRGQLDRKRLDSYIKDNPNIVNEQEPTSGLTLLAIAAVGDFPEEIETLLRRDAKADELSRSGETPLLLATWKATRERPRIVQLLLKKTPSSSIDVTCPIASNKTPLMYAIENRDIDSIRMLRRAGASLDIPNDEGHNAKEMAENTKDPAVIRALDPEKEKWGLSKLADIVVQVVGLDPELDQGIDEYVNDGEQVNTAEFLENIDDYVTANPVLECFFKDDKKFIQDLAQKATGLKDDPNTDLGKEDYLPKTIKVSLHQQVIYCDDSSSMKHEGRWGNQKDLVNRIAKITTRILPEGEGVALRFINQDIDNSSNLTLQGIGGIIEPMSWQRGGRTPIGTNLRSKILEPLVYSKIRDKSLKRPLLITITTDGIPSSEPDSAFVDAISECGKKLEDAEYPRESVKFMIGQIGTSSDATKFLESLRDNVDIAPVVFITSERLDEKLKDLHDNDRELERWLIETLFSSIKETEA
;
A
#
# COMPACT_ATOMS: atom_id res chain seq x y z
N MET A 1 -5.83 8.78 39.32
CA MET A 1 -5.99 9.61 38.11
C MET A 1 -7.29 9.23 37.45
N THR A 2 -7.98 10.15 36.81
CA THR A 2 -9.22 9.87 36.06
C THR A 2 -8.91 9.21 34.71
N ALA A 3 -9.91 8.63 34.04
CA ALA A 3 -9.74 8.10 32.67
C ALA A 3 -9.22 9.20 31.72
N PHE A 4 -9.76 10.42 31.82
CA PHE A 4 -9.33 11.58 31.03
C PHE A 4 -7.87 11.99 31.31
N GLU A 5 -7.40 11.89 32.56
CA GLU A 5 -5.99 12.16 32.90
C GLU A 5 -5.03 11.11 32.33
N TYR A 6 -5.46 9.84 32.25
CA TYR A 6 -4.69 8.78 31.59
C TYR A 6 -4.65 8.97 30.07
N ALA A 7 -5.79 9.30 29.45
CA ALA A 7 -5.87 9.55 28.01
C ALA A 7 -4.95 10.71 27.57
N ARG A 8 -4.91 11.80 28.36
CA ARG A 8 -3.98 12.92 28.10
C ARG A 8 -2.50 12.54 28.09
N ARG A 9 -2.15 11.41 28.70
CA ARG A 9 -0.77 10.95 28.87
C ARG A 9 -0.42 9.80 27.92
N GLY A 10 -1.35 9.33 27.08
CA GLY A 10 -1.10 8.16 26.24
C GLY A 10 -0.95 6.88 27.06
N GLN A 11 -1.62 6.82 28.23
CA GLN A 11 -1.52 5.70 29.18
C GLN A 11 -2.86 4.99 29.43
N LEU A 12 -3.92 5.30 28.70
CA LEU A 12 -5.22 4.62 28.78
C LEU A 12 -5.22 3.35 27.91
N ASP A 13 -4.42 2.36 28.32
CA ASP A 13 -4.41 1.05 27.69
C ASP A 13 -5.74 0.29 27.91
N ARG A 14 -5.93 -0.78 27.13
CA ARG A 14 -7.12 -1.63 27.19
C ARG A 14 -7.47 -2.08 28.61
N LYS A 15 -6.50 -2.47 29.44
CA LYS A 15 -6.77 -2.98 30.79
C LYS A 15 -7.28 -1.86 31.70
N ARG A 16 -6.69 -0.67 31.60
CA ARG A 16 -7.15 0.50 32.36
C ARG A 16 -8.53 0.94 31.90
N LEU A 17 -8.75 1.05 30.59
CA LEU A 17 -10.06 1.38 30.03
C LEU A 17 -11.13 0.40 30.51
N ASP A 18 -10.85 -0.91 30.47
CA ASP A 18 -11.77 -1.96 30.93
C ASP A 18 -12.15 -1.81 32.41
N SER A 19 -11.19 -1.40 33.24
CA SER A 19 -11.45 -1.12 34.66
C SER A 19 -12.42 0.05 34.82
N TYR A 20 -12.27 1.13 34.04
CA TYR A 20 -13.19 2.28 34.11
C TYR A 20 -14.58 1.95 33.55
N ILE A 21 -14.65 1.18 32.45
CA ILE A 21 -15.92 0.74 31.85
C ILE A 21 -16.71 -0.12 32.83
N LYS A 22 -16.03 -0.96 33.63
CA LYS A 22 -16.70 -1.80 34.63
C LYS A 22 -17.45 -0.98 35.68
N ASP A 23 -16.86 0.11 36.14
CA ASP A 23 -17.45 0.97 37.17
C ASP A 23 -18.42 2.01 36.55
N ASN A 24 -18.17 2.43 35.31
CA ASN A 24 -19.01 3.33 34.54
C ASN A 24 -19.01 2.94 33.06
N PRO A 25 -20.03 2.18 32.59
CA PRO A 25 -20.10 1.71 31.20
C PRO A 25 -20.13 2.84 30.16
N ASN A 26 -20.58 4.04 30.53
CA ASN A 26 -20.72 5.16 29.61
C ASN A 26 -19.43 5.98 29.45
N ILE A 27 -18.39 5.71 30.25
CA ILE A 27 -17.15 6.50 30.31
C ILE A 27 -16.48 6.69 28.93
N VAL A 28 -16.67 5.74 28.01
CA VAL A 28 -16.11 5.77 26.64
C VAL A 28 -16.59 6.99 25.86
N ASN A 29 -17.85 7.38 26.05
CA ASN A 29 -18.52 8.47 25.32
C ASN A 29 -18.85 9.66 26.24
N GLU A 30 -18.46 9.61 27.51
CA GLU A 30 -18.63 10.73 28.41
C GLU A 30 -17.73 11.89 28.03
N GLN A 31 -18.29 13.08 28.16
CA GLN A 31 -17.61 14.33 27.92
C GLN A 31 -16.96 14.83 29.20
N GLU A 32 -15.71 15.25 29.12
CA GLU A 32 -15.02 15.82 30.25
C GLU A 32 -15.72 17.09 30.76
N PRO A 33 -15.96 17.25 32.08
CA PRO A 33 -16.68 18.39 32.64
C PRO A 33 -16.06 19.78 32.45
N THR A 34 -14.85 19.91 31.92
CA THR A 34 -14.20 21.21 31.69
C THR A 34 -14.18 21.56 30.20
N SER A 35 -13.68 20.65 29.36
CA SER A 35 -13.51 20.86 27.92
C SER A 35 -14.69 20.37 27.07
N GLY A 36 -15.47 19.43 27.57
CA GLY A 36 -16.46 18.69 26.78
C GLY A 36 -15.86 17.61 25.88
N LEU A 37 -14.54 17.39 25.91
CA LEU A 37 -13.89 16.38 25.08
C LEU A 37 -14.20 14.97 25.57
N THR A 38 -14.45 14.04 24.65
CA THR A 38 -14.49 12.61 24.94
C THR A 38 -13.08 12.03 25.08
N LEU A 39 -12.96 10.80 25.58
CA LEU A 39 -11.67 10.10 25.60
C LEU A 39 -11.04 9.97 24.21
N LEU A 40 -11.88 9.73 23.18
CA LEU A 40 -11.44 9.63 21.79
C LEU A 40 -10.86 10.97 21.29
N ALA A 41 -11.53 12.08 21.58
CA ALA A 41 -11.06 13.42 21.21
C ALA A 41 -9.75 13.78 21.92
N ILE A 42 -9.60 13.41 23.19
CA ILE A 42 -8.34 13.62 23.93
C ILE A 42 -7.20 12.82 23.31
N ALA A 43 -7.43 11.54 22.96
CA ALA A 43 -6.42 10.71 22.33
C ALA A 43 -6.02 11.22 20.93
N ALA A 44 -6.97 11.78 20.17
CA ALA A 44 -6.72 12.44 18.88
C ALA A 44 -5.82 13.69 19.04
N VAL A 45 -6.07 14.52 20.05
CA VAL A 45 -5.22 15.68 20.37
C VAL A 45 -3.84 15.25 20.86
N GLY A 46 -3.75 14.11 21.55
CA GLY A 46 -2.53 13.60 22.17
C GLY A 46 -1.57 12.84 21.25
N ASP A 47 -1.90 12.65 19.97
CA ASP A 47 -1.15 11.78 19.05
C ASP A 47 -1.07 10.30 19.51
N PHE A 48 -2.16 9.73 20.02
CA PHE A 48 -2.19 8.36 20.57
C PHE A 48 -3.03 7.38 19.73
N PRO A 49 -2.54 6.92 18.55
CA PRO A 49 -3.33 6.08 17.65
C PRO A 49 -3.74 4.73 18.25
N GLU A 50 -2.94 4.12 19.14
CA GLU A 50 -3.28 2.85 19.80
C GLU A 50 -4.44 3.02 20.80
N GLU A 51 -4.52 4.16 21.47
CA GLU A 51 -5.65 4.49 22.34
C GLU A 51 -6.91 4.74 21.53
N ILE A 52 -6.80 5.49 20.42
CA ILE A 52 -7.90 5.73 19.49
C ILE A 52 -8.46 4.41 18.99
N GLU A 53 -7.60 3.51 18.53
CA GLU A 53 -8.04 2.20 18.06
C GLU A 53 -8.71 1.38 19.18
N THR A 54 -8.16 1.43 20.41
CA THR A 54 -8.75 0.76 21.57
C THR A 54 -10.13 1.32 21.92
N LEU A 55 -10.30 2.65 21.88
CA LEU A 55 -11.56 3.33 22.15
C LEU A 55 -12.60 3.04 21.06
N LEU A 56 -12.22 3.10 19.77
CA LEU A 56 -13.10 2.79 18.65
C LEU A 56 -13.57 1.33 18.66
N ARG A 57 -12.72 0.38 19.10
CA ARG A 57 -13.11 -1.03 19.33
C ARG A 57 -14.11 -1.21 20.48
N ARG A 58 -14.30 -0.18 21.32
CA ARG A 58 -15.30 -0.14 22.40
C ARG A 58 -16.44 0.82 22.10
N ASP A 59 -16.74 0.98 20.82
CA ASP A 59 -17.85 1.78 20.31
C ASP A 59 -17.80 3.25 20.79
N ALA A 60 -16.58 3.79 20.92
CA ALA A 60 -16.40 5.23 21.03
C ALA A 60 -16.95 5.92 19.78
N LYS A 61 -17.81 6.91 19.99
CA LYS A 61 -18.42 7.69 18.93
C LYS A 61 -17.41 8.67 18.34
N ALA A 62 -17.24 8.61 17.03
CA ALA A 62 -16.25 9.40 16.31
C ALA A 62 -16.73 10.82 15.92
N ASP A 63 -17.95 11.18 16.29
CA ASP A 63 -18.64 12.42 15.89
C ASP A 63 -19.19 13.24 17.07
N GLU A 64 -18.90 12.84 18.31
CA GLU A 64 -19.31 13.60 19.50
C GLU A 64 -18.61 14.97 19.54
N LEU A 65 -19.40 16.02 19.74
CA LEU A 65 -18.93 17.41 19.70
C LEU A 65 -18.45 17.87 21.07
N SER A 66 -17.28 18.49 21.12
CA SER A 66 -16.82 19.20 22.33
C SER A 66 -17.75 20.38 22.69
N ARG A 67 -17.49 21.04 23.83
CA ARG A 67 -18.21 22.29 24.18
C ARG A 67 -18.00 23.42 23.20
N SER A 68 -16.89 23.41 22.47
CA SER A 68 -16.59 24.40 21.44
C SER A 68 -17.10 23.97 20.06
N GLY A 69 -17.75 22.81 19.95
CA GLY A 69 -18.26 22.26 18.69
C GLY A 69 -17.24 21.47 17.88
N GLU A 70 -16.16 20.99 18.49
CA GLU A 70 -15.08 20.29 17.77
C GLU A 70 -15.36 18.79 17.70
N THR A 71 -15.19 18.17 16.53
CA THR A 71 -15.17 16.70 16.39
C THR A 71 -13.77 16.14 16.66
N PRO A 72 -13.63 14.85 17.00
CA PRO A 72 -12.33 14.18 17.04
C PRO A 72 -11.53 14.31 15.73
N LEU A 73 -12.19 14.25 14.57
CA LEU A 73 -11.56 14.39 13.27
C LEU A 73 -11.02 15.82 13.04
N LEU A 74 -11.79 16.85 13.39
CA LEU A 74 -11.34 18.24 13.32
C LEU A 74 -10.13 18.47 14.23
N LEU A 75 -10.18 17.96 15.45
CA LEU A 75 -9.06 18.05 16.40
C LEU A 75 -7.82 17.29 15.91
N ALA A 76 -7.98 16.11 15.32
CA ALA A 76 -6.86 15.37 14.75
C ALA A 76 -6.17 16.18 13.64
N THR A 77 -6.93 16.66 12.65
CA THR A 77 -6.33 17.45 11.55
C THR A 77 -5.70 18.75 12.01
N TRP A 78 -6.25 19.38 13.06
CA TRP A 78 -5.77 20.67 13.57
C TRP A 78 -4.61 20.56 14.57
N LYS A 79 -4.63 19.57 15.47
CA LYS A 79 -3.75 19.51 16.65
C LYS A 79 -2.75 18.35 16.65
N ALA A 80 -3.09 17.22 16.02
CA ALA A 80 -2.17 16.09 15.89
C ALA A 80 -0.93 16.54 15.12
N THR A 81 0.22 15.93 15.37
CA THR A 81 1.49 16.33 14.74
C THR A 81 2.20 15.16 14.06
N ARG A 82 2.55 14.11 14.81
CA ARG A 82 3.44 13.04 14.31
C ARG A 82 2.67 11.94 13.59
N GLU A 83 1.55 11.54 14.16
CA GLU A 83 0.76 10.37 13.72
C GLU A 83 -0.53 10.79 13.00
N ARG A 84 -0.60 12.06 12.55
CA ARG A 84 -1.83 12.67 12.01
C ARG A 84 -2.48 11.82 10.90
N PRO A 85 -1.77 11.32 9.87
CA PRO A 85 -2.39 10.49 8.84
C PRO A 85 -3.01 9.22 9.41
N ARG A 86 -2.29 8.52 10.31
CA ARG A 86 -2.80 7.29 10.93
C ARG A 86 -4.03 7.55 11.79
N ILE A 87 -4.04 8.64 12.55
CA ILE A 87 -5.17 9.05 13.38
C ILE A 87 -6.39 9.41 12.50
N VAL A 88 -6.18 10.20 11.45
CA VAL A 88 -7.24 10.55 10.48
C VAL A 88 -7.80 9.29 9.84
N GLN A 89 -6.95 8.35 9.43
CA GLN A 89 -7.38 7.06 8.88
C GLN A 89 -8.24 6.25 9.86
N LEU A 90 -7.83 6.18 11.13
CA LEU A 90 -8.56 5.44 12.16
C LEU A 90 -9.92 6.06 12.45
N LEU A 91 -9.99 7.38 12.58
CA LEU A 91 -11.24 8.11 12.85
C LEU A 91 -12.21 8.00 11.67
N LEU A 92 -11.74 8.21 10.43
CA LEU A 92 -12.59 8.16 9.23
C LEU A 92 -13.31 6.81 9.04
N LYS A 93 -12.75 5.70 9.52
CA LYS A 93 -13.42 4.38 9.50
C LYS A 93 -14.75 4.36 10.29
N LYS A 94 -14.92 5.27 11.24
CA LYS A 94 -16.07 5.32 12.16
C LYS A 94 -16.76 6.67 12.19
N THR A 95 -16.20 7.70 11.55
CA THR A 95 -16.84 9.01 11.38
C THR A 95 -17.97 8.90 10.34
N PRO A 96 -19.22 9.23 10.69
CA PRO A 96 -20.30 9.34 9.72
C PRO A 96 -20.01 10.42 8.68
N SER A 97 -20.42 10.21 7.42
CA SER A 97 -20.15 11.17 6.33
C SER A 97 -20.71 12.57 6.62
N SER A 98 -21.83 12.66 7.35
CA SER A 98 -22.44 13.93 7.79
C SER A 98 -21.56 14.75 8.74
N SER A 99 -20.53 14.12 9.34
CA SER A 99 -19.69 14.72 10.38
C SER A 99 -18.26 15.03 9.91
N ILE A 100 -17.95 14.73 8.64
CA ILE A 100 -16.61 14.93 8.05
C ILE A 100 -16.27 16.42 7.93
N ASP A 101 -17.24 17.23 7.54
CA ASP A 101 -17.05 18.66 7.28
C ASP A 101 -17.39 19.56 8.48
N VAL A 102 -17.58 18.98 9.67
CA VAL A 102 -17.93 19.76 10.86
C VAL A 102 -16.81 20.75 11.18
N THR A 103 -17.20 22.01 11.37
CA THR A 103 -16.32 23.12 11.73
C THR A 103 -16.80 23.78 13.02
N CYS A 104 -16.01 24.69 13.56
CA CYS A 104 -16.42 25.52 14.68
C CYS A 104 -15.72 26.89 14.68
N PRO A 105 -16.28 27.91 15.37
CA PRO A 105 -15.71 29.26 15.39
C PRO A 105 -14.29 29.35 15.94
N ILE A 106 -13.94 28.53 16.94
CA ILE A 106 -12.59 28.54 17.52
C ILE A 106 -11.53 27.99 16.55
N ALA A 107 -11.98 27.20 15.57
CA ALA A 107 -11.18 26.68 14.46
C ALA A 107 -11.24 27.58 13.22
N SER A 108 -11.65 28.85 13.38
CA SER A 108 -11.85 29.81 12.27
C SER A 108 -12.80 29.28 11.18
N ASN A 109 -13.75 28.42 11.58
CA ASN A 109 -14.64 27.66 10.71
C ASN A 109 -13.92 26.90 9.57
N LYS A 110 -12.66 26.50 9.78
CA LYS A 110 -11.94 25.62 8.84
C LYS A 110 -12.46 24.19 8.95
N THR A 111 -12.61 23.52 7.80
CA THR A 111 -12.91 22.09 7.73
C THR A 111 -11.67 21.24 8.07
N PRO A 112 -11.83 19.95 8.41
CA PRO A 112 -10.68 19.08 8.60
C PRO A 112 -9.77 19.02 7.36
N LEU A 113 -10.35 19.08 6.15
CA LEU A 113 -9.60 19.11 4.89
C LEU A 113 -8.74 20.38 4.77
N MET A 114 -9.27 21.54 5.14
CA MET A 114 -8.50 22.79 5.16
C MET A 114 -7.30 22.73 6.10
N TYR A 115 -7.45 22.11 7.27
CA TYR A 115 -6.31 21.89 8.17
C TYR A 115 -5.29 20.91 7.60
N ALA A 116 -5.71 19.85 6.92
CA ALA A 116 -4.78 18.97 6.22
C ALA A 116 -3.99 19.71 5.13
N ILE A 117 -4.65 20.60 4.38
CA ILE A 117 -4.02 21.50 3.38
C ILE A 117 -3.01 22.44 4.03
N GLU A 118 -3.40 23.12 5.10
CA GLU A 118 -2.54 24.07 5.81
C GLU A 118 -1.29 23.38 6.37
N ASN A 119 -1.44 22.16 6.85
CA ASN A 119 -0.34 21.33 7.33
C ASN A 119 0.47 20.65 6.21
N ARG A 120 0.07 20.77 4.94
CA ARG A 120 0.65 20.07 3.79
C ARG A 120 0.69 18.54 3.96
N ASP A 121 -0.30 18.01 4.68
CA ASP A 121 -0.43 16.58 4.95
C ASP A 121 -1.13 15.90 3.76
N ILE A 122 -0.33 15.51 2.78
CA ILE A 122 -0.78 14.93 1.50
C ILE A 122 -1.67 13.71 1.71
N ASP A 123 -1.33 12.85 2.65
CA ASP A 123 -2.08 11.63 2.91
C ASP A 123 -3.43 11.95 3.56
N SER A 124 -3.47 12.84 4.56
CA SER A 124 -4.74 13.29 5.16
C SER A 124 -5.62 14.02 4.15
N ILE A 125 -5.05 14.84 3.26
CA ILE A 125 -5.79 15.50 2.17
C ILE A 125 -6.47 14.44 1.29
N ARG A 126 -5.72 13.43 0.85
CA ARG A 126 -6.26 12.33 0.03
C ARG A 126 -7.33 11.53 0.77
N MET A 127 -7.12 11.22 2.04
CA MET A 127 -8.08 10.44 2.85
C MET A 127 -9.39 11.21 3.06
N LEU A 128 -9.31 12.49 3.43
CA LEU A 128 -10.49 13.34 3.66
C LEU A 128 -11.26 13.57 2.37
N ARG A 129 -10.56 13.88 1.27
CA ARG A 129 -11.16 13.97 -0.07
C ARG A 129 -11.90 12.68 -0.43
N ARG A 130 -11.24 11.52 -0.26
CA ARG A 130 -11.83 10.20 -0.54
C ARG A 130 -13.04 9.87 0.33
N ALA A 131 -13.08 10.42 1.54
CA ALA A 131 -14.21 10.29 2.44
C ALA A 131 -15.37 11.25 2.10
N GLY A 132 -15.24 12.07 1.06
CA GLY A 132 -16.27 12.99 0.61
C GLY A 132 -16.24 14.37 1.27
N ALA A 133 -15.10 14.78 1.83
CA ALA A 133 -14.96 16.12 2.40
C ALA A 133 -15.21 17.20 1.34
N SER A 134 -16.04 18.18 1.69
CA SER A 134 -16.43 19.25 0.78
C SER A 134 -15.27 20.20 0.48
N LEU A 135 -15.16 20.58 -0.79
CA LEU A 135 -14.17 21.52 -1.28
C LEU A 135 -14.63 22.97 -1.23
N ASP A 136 -15.93 23.20 -1.06
CA ASP A 136 -16.58 24.48 -1.35
C ASP A 136 -17.05 25.22 -0.08
N ILE A 137 -16.92 24.62 1.10
CA ILE A 137 -17.25 25.27 2.37
C ILE A 137 -16.23 26.39 2.63
N PRO A 138 -16.67 27.65 2.83
CA PRO A 138 -15.76 28.74 3.15
C PRO A 138 -15.44 28.77 4.64
N ASN A 139 -14.18 29.13 4.97
CA ASN A 139 -13.77 29.48 6.33
C ASN A 139 -14.09 30.95 6.65
N ASP A 140 -13.69 31.42 7.84
CA ASP A 140 -13.93 32.82 8.27
C ASP A 140 -13.24 33.89 7.41
N GLU A 141 -12.17 33.53 6.69
CA GLU A 141 -11.49 34.41 5.73
C GLU A 141 -12.19 34.46 4.38
N GLY A 142 -13.27 33.69 4.21
CA GLY A 142 -13.99 33.52 2.95
C GLY A 142 -13.31 32.54 2.00
N HIS A 143 -12.22 31.87 2.42
CA HIS A 143 -11.50 30.91 1.58
C HIS A 143 -12.08 29.51 1.71
N ASN A 144 -12.32 28.84 0.58
CA ASN A 144 -12.65 27.41 0.55
C ASN A 144 -11.39 26.52 0.43
N ALA A 145 -11.55 25.19 0.48
CA ALA A 145 -10.42 24.27 0.46
C ALA A 145 -9.63 24.36 -0.87
N LYS A 146 -10.31 24.54 -2.01
CA LYS A 146 -9.66 24.73 -3.32
C LYS A 146 -8.76 25.97 -3.31
N GLU A 147 -9.29 27.10 -2.87
CA GLU A 147 -8.55 28.36 -2.79
C GLU A 147 -7.36 28.26 -1.82
N MET A 148 -7.54 27.60 -0.67
CA MET A 148 -6.45 27.35 0.26
C MET A 148 -5.32 26.51 -0.38
N ALA A 149 -5.66 25.43 -1.09
CA ALA A 149 -4.66 24.60 -1.77
C ALA A 149 -3.91 25.39 -2.85
N GLU A 150 -4.61 26.17 -3.67
CA GLU A 150 -3.98 27.01 -4.69
C GLU A 150 -3.05 28.06 -4.08
N ASN A 151 -3.45 28.67 -2.95
CA ASN A 151 -2.64 29.64 -2.21
C ASN A 151 -1.35 29.04 -1.64
N THR A 152 -1.29 27.72 -1.38
CA THR A 152 -0.06 27.07 -0.91
C THR A 152 1.08 27.11 -1.94
N LYS A 153 0.71 27.23 -3.24
CA LYS A 153 1.60 27.09 -4.41
C LYS A 153 2.39 25.77 -4.45
N ASP A 154 1.93 24.77 -3.71
CA ASP A 154 2.56 23.46 -3.62
C ASP A 154 1.91 22.49 -4.59
N PRO A 155 2.63 22.02 -5.63
CA PRO A 155 2.07 21.08 -6.59
C PRO A 155 1.62 19.77 -5.96
N ALA A 156 2.20 19.33 -4.84
CA ALA A 156 1.75 18.11 -4.17
C ALA A 156 0.39 18.30 -3.49
N VAL A 157 0.19 19.45 -2.83
CA VAL A 157 -1.09 19.80 -2.17
C VAL A 157 -2.19 20.03 -3.20
N ILE A 158 -1.88 20.78 -4.27
CA ILE A 158 -2.85 21.06 -5.34
C ILE A 158 -3.28 19.76 -6.04
N ARG A 159 -2.33 18.85 -6.34
CA ARG A 159 -2.63 17.53 -6.93
C ARG A 159 -3.38 16.61 -5.97
N ALA A 160 -3.04 16.63 -4.69
CA ALA A 160 -3.74 15.84 -3.69
C ALA A 160 -5.20 16.26 -3.52
N LEU A 161 -5.51 17.55 -3.74
CA LEU A 161 -6.88 18.07 -3.64
C LEU A 161 -7.71 17.82 -4.92
N ASP A 162 -7.07 17.89 -6.08
CA ASP A 162 -7.73 17.81 -7.39
C ASP A 162 -7.21 16.58 -8.18
N PRO A 163 -7.99 15.49 -8.26
CA PRO A 163 -7.60 14.29 -8.99
C PRO A 163 -7.43 14.54 -10.50
N GLU A 164 -8.07 15.57 -11.07
CA GLU A 164 -7.87 15.96 -12.48
C GLU A 164 -6.57 16.75 -12.66
N LYS A 165 -6.08 17.49 -11.65
CA LYS A 165 -4.74 18.12 -11.69
C LYS A 165 -3.61 17.16 -11.33
N GLU A 166 -3.90 16.12 -10.53
CA GLU A 166 -3.04 14.93 -10.40
C GLU A 166 -2.79 14.34 -11.79
N LYS A 167 -3.83 14.28 -12.65
CA LYS A 167 -3.75 13.92 -14.08
C LYS A 167 -3.25 15.02 -15.03
N TRP A 168 -3.43 16.33 -14.75
CA TRP A 168 -3.10 17.43 -15.67
C TRP A 168 -1.58 17.62 -15.87
N GLY A 169 -0.76 17.21 -14.90
CA GLY A 169 0.68 17.05 -15.10
C GLY A 169 1.04 16.07 -16.22
N LEU A 170 0.11 15.16 -16.57
CA LEU A 170 0.24 14.17 -17.64
C LEU A 170 -0.40 14.60 -18.96
N SER A 171 -1.30 15.59 -18.95
CA SER A 171 -2.04 15.97 -20.16
C SER A 171 -1.18 16.70 -21.21
N LYS A 172 -0.01 17.23 -20.84
CA LYS A 172 0.88 17.90 -21.82
C LYS A 172 1.62 16.91 -22.74
N LEU A 173 1.62 15.62 -22.38
CA LEU A 173 2.12 14.53 -23.22
C LEU A 173 0.97 13.82 -23.98
N ALA A 174 -0.28 14.01 -23.54
CA ALA A 174 -1.47 13.45 -24.17
C ALA A 174 -1.85 14.15 -25.50
N ASP A 175 -1.44 15.40 -25.72
CA ASP A 175 -1.67 16.12 -26.99
C ASP A 175 -0.99 15.48 -28.21
N ILE A 176 -0.13 14.47 -28.02
CA ILE A 176 0.49 13.69 -29.11
C ILE A 176 -0.32 12.43 -29.46
N VAL A 177 -1.33 12.03 -28.65
CA VAL A 177 -1.98 10.70 -28.79
C VAL A 177 -3.47 10.77 -29.15
N VAL A 178 -4.12 11.94 -29.22
CA VAL A 178 -5.55 12.08 -29.56
C VAL A 178 -5.85 11.89 -31.07
N GLN A 179 -5.40 10.80 -31.69
CA GLN A 179 -5.87 10.40 -33.01
C GLN A 179 -6.54 9.03 -33.09
N VAL A 180 -6.67 8.26 -32.00
CA VAL A 180 -7.40 6.99 -32.05
C VAL A 180 -8.21 6.81 -30.76
N VAL A 181 -9.54 6.75 -30.97
CA VAL A 181 -10.64 6.49 -30.02
C VAL A 181 -10.95 7.58 -28.99
N GLY A 182 -11.97 8.38 -29.31
CA GLY A 182 -12.56 9.35 -28.38
C GLY A 182 -13.57 8.71 -27.44
N LEU A 183 -13.70 9.32 -26.25
CA LEU A 183 -14.94 9.64 -25.52
C LEU A 183 -14.57 10.51 -24.30
N ASP A 184 -15.36 11.56 -24.06
CA ASP A 184 -15.28 12.56 -22.97
C ASP A 184 -16.60 12.45 -22.14
N PRO A 185 -16.62 12.81 -20.84
CA PRO A 185 -17.54 12.33 -19.82
C PRO A 185 -18.62 13.35 -19.40
N GLU A 186 -19.67 12.89 -18.72
CA GLU A 186 -20.47 13.72 -17.81
C GLU A 186 -20.92 12.88 -16.58
N LEU A 187 -20.98 13.57 -15.44
CA LEU A 187 -21.16 13.10 -14.06
C LEU A 187 -22.63 12.78 -13.66
N ASP A 188 -22.82 11.93 -12.64
CA ASP A 188 -23.20 12.30 -11.24
C ASP A 188 -24.23 11.39 -10.52
N GLN A 189 -23.97 11.22 -9.21
CA GLN A 189 -24.76 10.82 -8.02
C GLN A 189 -25.32 9.40 -7.83
N GLY A 190 -24.63 8.67 -6.95
CA GLY A 190 -25.26 8.11 -5.74
C GLY A 190 -25.05 6.61 -5.54
N ILE A 191 -23.93 6.16 -4.97
CA ILE A 191 -23.81 4.76 -4.53
C ILE A 191 -22.94 4.60 -3.28
N ASP A 192 -23.56 3.96 -2.28
CA ASP A 192 -22.96 3.36 -1.09
C ASP A 192 -22.37 1.97 -1.45
N GLU A 193 -21.49 1.90 -2.46
CA GLU A 193 -20.79 0.68 -2.88
C GLU A 193 -19.35 1.02 -3.29
N TYR A 194 -18.43 1.01 -2.31
CA TYR A 194 -17.00 1.06 -2.62
C TYR A 194 -16.55 -0.27 -3.23
N VAL A 195 -16.49 -0.29 -4.57
CA VAL A 195 -15.46 -0.81 -5.49
C VAL A 195 -16.17 -1.12 -6.82
N ASN A 196 -16.53 -0.09 -7.57
CA ASN A 196 -16.52 -0.15 -9.04
C ASN A 196 -16.73 1.24 -9.65
N ASP A 197 -15.82 1.59 -10.57
CA ASP A 197 -15.98 2.41 -11.79
C ASP A 197 -14.73 3.28 -12.04
N GLY A 198 -14.06 3.22 -13.20
CA GLY A 198 -14.33 2.43 -14.40
C GLY A 198 -13.07 2.35 -15.25
N GLU A 199 -12.67 1.12 -15.58
CA GLU A 199 -13.16 0.53 -16.82
C GLU A 199 -13.83 -0.79 -16.38
N GLN A 200 -15.11 -1.00 -16.72
CA GLN A 200 -15.54 -2.36 -16.98
C GLN A 200 -14.81 -2.78 -18.25
N VAL A 201 -13.55 -3.20 -18.12
CA VAL A 201 -12.96 -3.99 -19.17
C VAL A 201 -13.69 -5.31 -19.07
N ASN A 202 -14.71 -5.47 -19.92
CA ASN A 202 -15.38 -6.74 -20.09
C ASN A 202 -14.27 -7.79 -20.19
N THR A 203 -14.25 -8.74 -19.26
CA THR A 203 -13.15 -9.70 -19.17
C THR A 203 -12.92 -10.44 -20.50
N ALA A 204 -13.98 -10.64 -21.30
CA ALA A 204 -13.85 -11.20 -22.65
C ALA A 204 -13.12 -10.23 -23.60
N GLU A 205 -13.44 -8.94 -23.53
CA GLU A 205 -12.78 -7.87 -24.29
C GLU A 205 -11.31 -7.69 -23.86
N PHE A 206 -10.99 -7.76 -22.55
CA PHE A 206 -9.60 -7.72 -22.08
C PHE A 206 -8.79 -8.91 -22.63
N LEU A 207 -9.38 -10.10 -22.64
CA LEU A 207 -8.73 -11.32 -23.14
C LEU A 207 -8.60 -11.31 -24.67
N GLU A 208 -9.56 -10.72 -25.38
CA GLU A 208 -9.47 -10.49 -26.83
C GLU A 208 -8.41 -9.44 -27.19
N ASN A 209 -8.24 -8.43 -26.33
CA ASN A 209 -7.34 -7.28 -26.57
C ASN A 209 -6.03 -7.36 -25.77
N ILE A 210 -5.68 -8.51 -25.18
CA ILE A 210 -4.48 -8.63 -24.34
C ILE A 210 -3.18 -8.34 -25.13
N ASP A 211 -3.18 -8.68 -26.42
CA ASP A 211 -2.07 -8.38 -27.34
C ASP A 211 -1.91 -6.86 -27.56
N ASP A 212 -3.03 -6.13 -27.66
CA ASP A 212 -3.01 -4.66 -27.77
C ASP A 212 -2.51 -4.02 -26.48
N TYR A 213 -2.92 -4.55 -25.33
CA TYR A 213 -2.42 -4.10 -24.02
C TYR A 213 -0.91 -4.34 -23.86
N VAL A 214 -0.41 -5.51 -24.25
CA VAL A 214 1.02 -5.83 -24.25
C VAL A 214 1.78 -4.84 -25.14
N THR A 215 1.23 -4.55 -26.32
CA THR A 215 1.85 -3.65 -27.29
C THR A 215 1.81 -2.18 -26.84
N ALA A 216 0.80 -1.78 -26.09
CA ALA A 216 0.65 -0.43 -25.55
C ALA A 216 1.55 -0.13 -24.35
N ASN A 217 2.05 -1.17 -23.67
CA ASN A 217 2.93 -1.02 -22.50
C ASN A 217 4.40 -1.26 -22.89
N PRO A 218 5.28 -0.25 -22.85
CA PRO A 218 6.67 -0.38 -23.32
C PRO A 218 7.48 -1.48 -22.62
N VAL A 219 7.21 -1.74 -21.34
CA VAL A 219 7.85 -2.83 -20.60
C VAL A 219 7.36 -4.16 -21.14
N LEU A 220 6.05 -4.38 -21.21
CA LEU A 220 5.49 -5.65 -21.65
C LEU A 220 5.79 -5.92 -23.13
N GLU A 221 5.74 -4.91 -23.98
CA GLU A 221 6.10 -5.00 -25.39
C GLU A 221 7.55 -5.48 -25.55
N CYS A 222 8.48 -4.94 -24.75
CA CYS A 222 9.89 -5.34 -24.73
C CYS A 222 10.06 -6.86 -24.54
N PHE A 223 9.23 -7.49 -23.70
CA PHE A 223 9.33 -8.91 -23.37
C PHE A 223 8.47 -9.82 -24.24
N PHE A 224 7.28 -9.39 -24.65
CA PHE A 224 6.24 -10.29 -25.15
C PHE A 224 5.85 -10.07 -26.62
N LYS A 225 6.32 -9.02 -27.29
CA LYS A 225 5.99 -8.75 -28.71
C LYS A 225 6.25 -9.94 -29.64
N ASP A 226 7.29 -10.74 -29.33
CA ASP A 226 7.71 -11.91 -30.10
C ASP A 226 7.34 -13.25 -29.42
N ASP A 227 6.77 -13.22 -28.21
CA ASP A 227 6.39 -14.42 -27.43
C ASP A 227 4.86 -14.52 -27.27
N LYS A 228 4.19 -14.62 -28.42
CA LYS A 228 2.73 -14.77 -28.47
C LYS A 228 2.23 -16.02 -27.75
N LYS A 229 3.06 -17.07 -27.68
CA LYS A 229 2.68 -18.32 -27.04
C LYS A 229 2.48 -18.13 -25.53
N PHE A 230 3.39 -17.41 -24.86
CA PHE A 230 3.23 -17.11 -23.44
C PHE A 230 1.91 -16.38 -23.16
N ILE A 231 1.59 -15.37 -23.95
CA ILE A 231 0.36 -14.58 -23.81
C ILE A 231 -0.89 -15.43 -24.05
N GLN A 232 -0.87 -16.29 -25.07
CA GLN A 232 -1.98 -17.22 -25.36
C GLN A 232 -2.20 -18.23 -24.23
N ASP A 233 -1.12 -18.85 -23.73
CA ASP A 233 -1.20 -19.82 -22.63
C ASP A 233 -1.74 -19.15 -21.34
N LEU A 234 -1.30 -17.93 -21.04
CA LEU A 234 -1.78 -17.11 -19.92
C LEU A 234 -3.27 -16.77 -20.07
N ALA A 235 -3.69 -16.29 -21.25
CA ALA A 235 -5.08 -15.93 -21.55
C ALA A 235 -6.03 -17.15 -21.46
N GLN A 236 -5.58 -18.30 -21.95
CA GLN A 236 -6.33 -19.55 -21.83
C GLN A 236 -6.55 -19.93 -20.36
N LYS A 237 -5.52 -19.84 -19.52
CA LYS A 237 -5.65 -20.14 -18.08
C LYS A 237 -6.49 -19.10 -17.34
N ALA A 238 -6.40 -17.83 -17.72
CA ALA A 238 -7.25 -16.76 -17.20
C ALA A 238 -8.74 -17.00 -17.50
N THR A 239 -9.07 -17.55 -18.68
CA THR A 239 -10.44 -17.96 -19.00
C THR A 239 -10.96 -19.02 -18.02
N GLY A 240 -10.13 -20.01 -17.67
CA GLY A 240 -10.50 -21.01 -16.65
C GLY A 240 -10.63 -20.43 -15.24
N LEU A 241 -9.81 -19.43 -14.89
CA LEU A 241 -9.88 -18.76 -13.60
C LEU A 241 -11.17 -17.93 -13.46
N LYS A 242 -11.65 -17.32 -14.55
CA LYS A 242 -12.90 -16.53 -14.60
C LYS A 242 -14.10 -17.32 -14.07
N ASP A 243 -14.15 -18.60 -14.40
CA ASP A 243 -15.27 -19.47 -14.07
C ASP A 243 -15.09 -20.22 -12.73
N ASP A 244 -14.00 -20.00 -11.98
CA ASP A 244 -13.73 -20.69 -10.71
C ASP A 244 -14.52 -20.05 -9.55
N PRO A 245 -15.55 -20.72 -8.99
CA PRO A 245 -16.37 -20.15 -7.93
C PRO A 245 -15.64 -20.07 -6.58
N ASN A 246 -14.44 -20.63 -6.46
CA ASN A 246 -13.71 -20.72 -5.19
C ASN A 246 -12.77 -19.54 -4.94
N THR A 247 -12.57 -18.66 -5.92
CA THR A 247 -11.67 -17.52 -5.83
C THR A 247 -12.29 -16.29 -6.45
N ASP A 248 -11.92 -15.11 -5.95
CA ASP A 248 -12.36 -13.84 -6.53
C ASP A 248 -11.39 -13.33 -7.61
N LEU A 249 -10.21 -13.96 -7.77
CA LEU A 249 -9.18 -13.54 -8.72
C LEU A 249 -9.64 -13.58 -10.19
N GLY A 250 -10.66 -14.39 -10.50
CA GLY A 250 -11.26 -14.49 -11.83
C GLY A 250 -12.38 -13.48 -12.10
N LYS A 251 -12.83 -12.75 -11.08
CA LYS A 251 -13.91 -11.77 -11.23
C LYS A 251 -13.43 -10.54 -11.98
N GLU A 252 -14.37 -9.83 -12.60
CA GLU A 252 -14.12 -8.68 -13.46
C GLU A 252 -13.19 -7.63 -12.83
N ASP A 253 -13.39 -7.32 -11.54
CA ASP A 253 -12.60 -6.31 -10.81
C ASP A 253 -11.14 -6.74 -10.53
N TYR A 254 -10.84 -8.04 -10.59
CA TYR A 254 -9.56 -8.63 -10.15
C TYR A 254 -8.81 -9.38 -11.25
N LEU A 255 -9.48 -9.89 -12.29
CA LEU A 255 -8.84 -10.68 -13.33
C LEU A 255 -7.81 -9.87 -14.15
N PRO A 256 -8.08 -8.62 -14.56
CA PRO A 256 -7.07 -7.79 -15.21
C PRO A 256 -5.83 -7.58 -14.32
N LYS A 257 -6.01 -7.40 -13.01
CA LYS A 257 -4.91 -7.25 -12.04
C LYS A 257 -4.13 -8.55 -11.90
N THR A 258 -4.83 -9.68 -11.81
CA THR A 258 -4.24 -11.02 -11.76
C THR A 258 -3.38 -11.30 -12.99
N ILE A 259 -3.87 -10.94 -14.18
CA ILE A 259 -3.13 -11.08 -15.44
C ILE A 259 -1.88 -10.20 -15.42
N LYS A 260 -2.00 -8.91 -15.09
CA LYS A 260 -0.87 -7.97 -15.06
C LYS A 260 0.22 -8.38 -14.06
N VAL A 261 -0.16 -8.84 -12.88
CA VAL A 261 0.78 -9.38 -11.88
C VAL A 261 1.45 -10.66 -12.40
N SER A 262 0.69 -11.53 -13.07
CA SER A 262 1.22 -12.81 -13.59
C SER A 262 2.16 -12.64 -14.79
N LEU A 263 2.07 -11.54 -15.54
CA LEU A 263 3.05 -11.21 -16.59
C LEU A 263 4.47 -11.01 -16.00
N HIS A 264 4.57 -10.57 -14.75
CA HIS A 264 5.85 -10.39 -14.06
C HIS A 264 6.32 -11.70 -13.41
N GLN A 265 7.58 -12.07 -13.64
CA GLN A 265 8.23 -13.13 -12.89
C GLN A 265 8.34 -12.70 -11.41
N GLN A 266 7.68 -13.46 -10.55
CA GLN A 266 7.69 -13.20 -9.12
C GLN A 266 9.00 -13.68 -8.50
N VAL A 267 9.65 -12.81 -7.75
CA VAL A 267 10.82 -13.14 -6.94
C VAL A 267 10.52 -12.74 -5.50
N ILE A 268 10.49 -13.71 -4.60
CA ILE A 268 10.22 -13.49 -3.18
C ILE A 268 11.55 -13.56 -2.43
N TYR A 269 11.94 -12.43 -1.84
CA TYR A 269 13.20 -12.24 -1.13
C TYR A 269 12.93 -12.05 0.36
N CYS A 270 13.22 -13.10 1.12
CA CYS A 270 12.83 -13.24 2.51
C CYS A 270 13.95 -12.96 3.48
N ASP A 271 13.65 -12.20 4.54
CA ASP A 271 14.53 -12.08 5.69
C ASP A 271 14.53 -13.38 6.50
N ASP A 272 15.71 -13.95 6.71
CA ASP A 272 15.97 -15.11 7.56
C ASP A 272 17.03 -14.80 8.62
N SER A 273 17.21 -13.53 8.95
CA SER A 273 18.11 -13.07 10.01
C SER A 273 17.62 -13.51 11.38
N SER A 274 18.48 -13.34 12.39
CA SER A 274 18.20 -13.82 13.74
C SER A 274 17.05 -13.11 14.46
N SER A 275 16.61 -11.93 13.99
CA SER A 275 15.46 -11.19 14.52
C SER A 275 14.12 -11.84 14.17
N MET A 276 14.06 -12.58 13.06
CA MET A 276 12.85 -13.26 12.56
C MET A 276 12.29 -14.32 13.51
N LYS A 277 13.06 -14.75 14.53
CA LYS A 277 12.60 -15.68 15.57
C LYS A 277 11.57 -15.08 16.53
N HIS A 278 11.48 -13.75 16.58
CA HIS A 278 10.61 -13.04 17.52
C HIS A 278 9.22 -12.81 16.93
N GLU A 279 8.23 -12.57 17.79
CA GLU A 279 6.86 -12.13 17.40
C GLU A 279 6.13 -13.02 16.37
N GLY A 280 6.57 -14.26 16.16
CA GLY A 280 6.03 -15.13 15.11
C GLY A 280 6.38 -14.65 13.69
N ARG A 281 7.31 -13.70 13.52
CA ARG A 281 7.70 -13.08 12.24
C ARG A 281 8.04 -14.12 11.18
N TRP A 282 8.81 -15.15 11.53
CA TRP A 282 9.12 -16.26 10.64
C TRP A 282 7.87 -16.99 10.15
N GLY A 283 6.94 -17.32 11.04
CA GLY A 283 5.69 -17.99 10.67
C GLY A 283 4.85 -17.14 9.74
N ASN A 284 4.64 -15.87 10.09
CA ASN A 284 3.88 -14.92 9.27
C ASN A 284 4.50 -14.73 7.88
N GLN A 285 5.84 -14.69 7.79
CA GLN A 285 6.53 -14.64 6.51
C GLN A 285 6.25 -15.90 5.69
N LYS A 286 6.38 -17.10 6.26
CA LYS A 286 6.10 -18.36 5.55
C LYS A 286 4.68 -18.39 4.96
N ASP A 287 3.70 -17.95 5.76
CA ASP A 287 2.31 -17.88 5.35
C ASP A 287 2.11 -16.86 4.21
N LEU A 288 2.72 -15.68 4.30
CA LEU A 288 2.71 -14.69 3.24
C LEU A 288 3.31 -15.23 1.94
N VAL A 289 4.48 -15.87 2.00
CA VAL A 289 5.14 -16.43 0.81
C VAL A 289 4.27 -17.48 0.14
N ASN A 290 3.69 -18.41 0.92
CA ASN A 290 2.79 -19.43 0.39
C ASN A 290 1.57 -18.82 -0.30
N ARG A 291 1.03 -17.74 0.24
CA ARG A 291 -0.14 -17.07 -0.33
C ARG A 291 0.19 -16.28 -1.59
N ILE A 292 1.30 -15.52 -1.62
CA ILE A 292 1.78 -14.86 -2.84
C ILE A 292 2.00 -15.91 -3.94
N ALA A 293 2.69 -17.01 -3.62
CA ALA A 293 2.92 -18.10 -4.55
C ALA A 293 1.61 -18.72 -5.06
N LYS A 294 0.65 -18.99 -4.17
CA LYS A 294 -0.65 -19.58 -4.53
C LYS A 294 -1.42 -18.69 -5.51
N ILE A 295 -1.44 -17.38 -5.29
CA ILE A 295 -2.16 -16.41 -6.13
C ILE A 295 -1.45 -16.25 -7.48
N THR A 296 -0.14 -16.02 -7.45
CA THR A 296 0.62 -15.65 -8.65
C THR A 296 0.88 -16.82 -9.59
N THR A 297 0.71 -18.06 -9.14
CA THR A 297 0.86 -19.27 -9.98
C THR A 297 -0.43 -19.76 -10.63
N ARG A 298 -1.59 -19.16 -10.31
CA ARG A 298 -2.92 -19.66 -10.76
C ARG A 298 -3.03 -19.73 -12.28
N ILE A 299 -2.51 -18.71 -12.97
CA ILE A 299 -2.66 -18.58 -14.42
C ILE A 299 -1.33 -18.64 -15.17
N LEU A 300 -0.20 -18.88 -14.48
CA LEU A 300 1.10 -18.97 -15.15
C LEU A 300 1.13 -20.12 -16.16
N PRO A 301 1.71 -19.94 -17.35
CA PRO A 301 1.95 -21.02 -18.31
C PRO A 301 2.68 -22.23 -17.71
N GLU A 302 2.56 -23.39 -18.35
CA GLU A 302 3.24 -24.60 -17.87
C GLU A 302 4.77 -24.43 -17.91
N GLY A 303 5.46 -24.88 -16.86
CA GLY A 303 6.91 -24.74 -16.72
C GLY A 303 7.34 -23.41 -16.09
N GLU A 304 6.43 -22.47 -15.87
CA GLU A 304 6.70 -21.21 -15.16
C GLU A 304 6.36 -21.30 -13.67
N GLY A 305 6.98 -20.42 -12.88
CA GLY A 305 6.91 -20.48 -11.43
C GLY A 305 7.49 -19.23 -10.76
N VAL A 306 7.78 -19.37 -9.46
CA VAL A 306 8.22 -18.26 -8.59
C VAL A 306 9.65 -18.50 -8.15
N ALA A 307 10.47 -17.45 -8.13
CA ALA A 307 11.79 -17.51 -7.53
C ALA A 307 11.70 -17.23 -6.02
N LEU A 308 12.40 -18.02 -5.20
CA LEU A 308 12.49 -17.83 -3.76
C LEU A 308 13.95 -17.64 -3.35
N ARG A 309 14.22 -16.61 -2.55
CA ARG A 309 15.55 -16.31 -2.00
C ARG A 309 15.44 -15.93 -0.54
N PHE A 310 16.48 -16.22 0.22
CA PHE A 310 16.66 -15.72 1.58
C PHE A 310 17.87 -14.81 1.66
N ILE A 311 17.84 -13.82 2.56
CA ILE A 311 18.95 -12.89 2.77
C ILE A 311 20.23 -13.66 3.08
N ASN A 312 20.21 -14.57 4.05
CA ASN A 312 21.40 -15.25 4.54
C ASN A 312 21.59 -16.63 3.88
N GLN A 313 20.57 -17.50 3.91
CA GLN A 313 20.68 -18.86 3.39
C GLN A 313 20.59 -18.92 1.85
N ASP A 314 21.33 -19.86 1.26
CA ASP A 314 21.25 -20.19 -0.16
C ASP A 314 20.36 -21.41 -0.39
N ILE A 315 19.64 -21.42 -1.52
CA ILE A 315 18.75 -22.51 -1.90
C ILE A 315 19.06 -22.90 -3.33
N ASP A 316 19.38 -24.18 -3.54
CA ASP A 316 19.60 -24.72 -4.87
C ASP A 316 18.30 -24.73 -5.69
N ASN A 317 18.41 -24.49 -7.00
CA ASN A 317 17.32 -24.61 -7.97
C ASN A 317 16.05 -23.80 -7.64
N SER A 318 16.22 -22.66 -6.98
CA SER A 318 15.12 -21.85 -6.43
C SER A 318 14.66 -20.71 -7.35
N SER A 319 15.05 -20.69 -8.63
CA SER A 319 14.73 -19.60 -9.57
C SER A 319 13.39 -19.75 -10.29
N ASN A 320 12.76 -20.93 -10.22
CA ASN A 320 11.54 -21.24 -10.94
C ASN A 320 10.79 -22.40 -10.27
N LEU A 321 10.19 -22.13 -9.12
CA LEU A 321 9.55 -23.14 -8.27
C LEU A 321 8.04 -23.20 -8.53
N THR A 322 7.51 -24.42 -8.54
CA THR A 322 6.07 -24.66 -8.44
C THR A 322 5.58 -24.38 -7.02
N LEU A 323 4.26 -24.25 -6.83
CA LEU A 323 3.67 -24.10 -5.49
C LEU A 323 4.09 -25.23 -4.53
N GLN A 324 4.15 -26.47 -5.03
CA GLN A 324 4.63 -27.62 -4.25
C GLN A 324 6.13 -27.49 -3.91
N GLY A 325 6.95 -27.05 -4.86
CA GLY A 325 8.39 -26.84 -4.63
C GLY A 325 8.66 -25.79 -3.57
N ILE A 326 7.87 -24.71 -3.56
CA ILE A 326 7.93 -23.67 -2.52
C ILE A 326 7.59 -24.26 -1.15
N GLY A 327 6.48 -25.01 -1.04
CA GLY A 327 6.10 -25.69 0.20
C GLY A 327 7.21 -26.61 0.72
N GLY A 328 7.82 -27.42 -0.16
CA GLY A 328 8.91 -28.33 0.21
C GLY A 328 10.19 -27.63 0.70
N ILE A 329 10.41 -26.38 0.33
CA ILE A 329 11.53 -25.56 0.82
C ILE A 329 11.14 -24.85 2.11
N ILE A 330 10.00 -24.15 2.11
CA ILE A 330 9.57 -23.25 3.17
C ILE A 330 9.19 -24.00 4.44
N GLU A 331 8.50 -25.13 4.33
CA GLU A 331 8.03 -25.91 5.47
C GLU A 331 9.17 -26.33 6.41
N PRO A 332 10.26 -26.97 5.94
CA PRO A 332 11.39 -27.34 6.80
C PRO A 332 12.34 -26.19 7.12
N MET A 333 12.27 -25.05 6.41
CA MET A 333 13.20 -23.94 6.60
C MET A 333 13.00 -23.24 7.96
N SER A 334 14.12 -22.83 8.56
CA SER A 334 14.19 -21.98 9.73
C SER A 334 15.00 -20.72 9.42
N TRP A 335 14.77 -19.66 10.20
CA TRP A 335 15.68 -18.51 10.27
C TRP A 335 17.10 -18.96 10.64
N GLN A 336 18.09 -18.21 10.19
CA GLN A 336 19.51 -18.49 10.41
C GLN A 336 19.99 -17.95 11.77
N ARG A 337 20.56 -18.84 12.58
CA ARG A 337 21.12 -18.47 13.88
C ARG A 337 22.34 -17.56 13.71
N GLY A 338 22.26 -16.35 14.29
CA GLY A 338 23.29 -15.33 14.13
C GLY A 338 23.32 -14.68 12.73
N GLY A 339 22.29 -14.92 11.90
CA GLY A 339 22.13 -14.25 10.61
C GLY A 339 22.02 -12.74 10.79
N ARG A 340 22.70 -12.01 9.90
CA ARG A 340 22.71 -10.54 9.83
C ARG A 340 21.78 -10.13 8.68
N THR A 341 21.73 -8.84 8.34
CA THR A 341 20.77 -8.34 7.35
C THR A 341 21.48 -7.59 6.21
N PRO A 342 22.42 -8.20 5.47
CA PRO A 342 23.07 -7.56 4.31
C PRO A 342 22.13 -7.57 3.09
N ILE A 343 20.98 -6.92 3.22
CA ILE A 343 19.86 -6.97 2.29
C ILE A 343 20.25 -6.48 0.89
N GLY A 344 21.04 -5.41 0.78
CA GLY A 344 21.48 -4.83 -0.50
C GLY A 344 22.53 -5.67 -1.21
N THR A 345 23.56 -6.06 -0.47
CA THR A 345 24.66 -6.91 -0.94
C THR A 345 24.13 -8.24 -1.47
N ASN A 346 23.18 -8.85 -0.74
CA ASN A 346 22.61 -10.13 -1.14
C ASN A 346 21.45 -10.01 -2.14
N LEU A 347 20.75 -8.87 -2.20
CA LEU A 347 19.87 -8.55 -3.33
C LEU A 347 20.68 -8.58 -4.63
N ARG A 348 21.83 -7.89 -4.63
CA ARG A 348 22.72 -7.85 -5.79
C ARG A 348 23.24 -9.24 -6.17
N SER A 349 23.83 -9.98 -5.22
CA SER A 349 24.52 -11.24 -5.52
C SER A 349 23.57 -12.42 -5.77
N LYS A 350 22.45 -12.51 -5.05
CA LYS A 350 21.55 -13.68 -5.09
C LYS A 350 20.35 -13.53 -6.04
N ILE A 351 20.00 -12.29 -6.40
CA ILE A 351 18.85 -11.99 -7.27
C ILE A 351 19.31 -11.26 -8.52
N LEU A 352 19.83 -10.04 -8.39
CA LEU A 352 20.08 -9.19 -9.56
C LEU A 352 21.12 -9.80 -10.47
N GLU A 353 22.22 -10.35 -9.95
CA GLU A 353 23.23 -11.01 -10.77
C GLU A 353 22.69 -12.26 -11.52
N PRO A 354 22.15 -13.30 -10.86
CA PRO A 354 21.71 -14.52 -11.54
C PRO A 354 20.37 -14.41 -12.28
N LEU A 355 19.50 -13.47 -11.93
CA LEU A 355 18.16 -13.36 -12.52
C LEU A 355 18.02 -12.19 -13.49
N VAL A 356 18.90 -11.18 -13.42
CA VAL A 356 18.87 -10.00 -14.29
C VAL A 356 20.18 -9.87 -15.07
N TYR A 357 21.31 -9.64 -14.40
CA TYR A 357 22.55 -9.23 -15.07
C TYR A 357 23.15 -10.32 -15.95
N SER A 358 23.11 -11.58 -15.52
CA SER A 358 23.49 -12.71 -16.37
C SER A 358 22.55 -12.85 -17.57
N LYS A 359 21.23 -12.71 -17.34
CA LYS A 359 20.20 -12.86 -18.36
C LYS A 359 20.16 -11.74 -19.41
N ILE A 360 20.53 -10.51 -19.04
CA ILE A 360 20.69 -9.43 -20.03
C ILE A 360 21.96 -9.67 -20.87
N ARG A 361 23.04 -10.18 -20.27
CA ARG A 361 24.31 -10.46 -20.98
C ARG A 361 24.16 -11.58 -22.01
N ASP A 362 23.42 -12.63 -21.71
CA ASP A 362 23.17 -13.74 -22.63
C ASP A 362 21.87 -13.59 -23.45
N LYS A 363 21.16 -12.47 -23.26
CA LYS A 363 19.87 -12.14 -23.92
C LYS A 363 18.77 -13.18 -23.65
N SER A 364 18.77 -13.78 -22.46
CA SER A 364 17.76 -14.73 -21.98
C SER A 364 16.77 -14.15 -20.96
N LEU A 365 16.76 -12.83 -20.73
CA LEU A 365 15.74 -12.20 -19.88
C LEU A 365 14.39 -12.19 -20.62
N LYS A 366 13.46 -13.06 -20.21
CA LYS A 366 12.20 -13.32 -20.93
C LYS A 366 10.96 -12.65 -20.34
N ARG A 367 11.03 -12.16 -19.11
CA ARG A 367 9.90 -11.57 -18.39
C ARG A 367 10.40 -10.43 -17.50
N PRO A 368 9.60 -9.38 -17.29
CA PRO A 368 9.92 -8.39 -16.26
C PRO A 368 9.81 -9.04 -14.87
N LEU A 369 10.54 -8.52 -13.88
CA LEU A 369 10.56 -9.06 -12.52
C LEU A 369 9.79 -8.16 -11.56
N LEU A 370 9.01 -8.79 -10.67
CA LEU A 370 8.53 -8.16 -9.44
C LEU A 370 9.22 -8.83 -8.25
N ILE A 371 10.11 -8.09 -7.60
CA ILE A 371 10.87 -8.55 -6.44
C ILE A 371 10.15 -8.10 -5.18
N THR A 372 9.50 -9.03 -4.47
CA THR A 372 8.89 -8.80 -3.17
C THR A 372 9.90 -9.04 -2.06
N ILE A 373 10.23 -8.01 -1.30
CA ILE A 373 11.22 -8.02 -0.23
C ILE A 373 10.50 -7.86 1.10
N THR A 374 10.70 -8.82 2.00
CA THR A 374 10.16 -8.77 3.37
C THR A 374 11.30 -8.63 4.36
N THR A 375 11.22 -7.66 5.28
CA THR A 375 12.24 -7.41 6.30
C THR A 375 11.61 -7.04 7.64
N ASP A 376 12.25 -7.43 8.75
CA ASP A 376 11.87 -7.03 10.12
C ASP A 376 12.86 -6.05 10.76
N GLY A 377 13.87 -5.61 10.01
CA GLY A 377 14.98 -4.81 10.50
C GLY A 377 15.61 -3.93 9.42
N ILE A 378 16.74 -3.35 9.80
CA ILE A 378 17.55 -2.48 8.95
C ILE A 378 18.71 -3.26 8.31
N PRO A 379 19.24 -2.79 7.16
CA PRO A 379 20.51 -3.26 6.62
C PRO A 379 21.60 -3.35 7.69
N SER A 380 22.37 -4.44 7.71
CA SER A 380 23.50 -4.58 8.63
C SER A 380 24.63 -5.39 8.03
N SER A 381 25.86 -5.05 8.42
CA SER A 381 27.10 -5.68 7.90
C SER A 381 27.35 -5.43 6.42
N GLU A 382 26.89 -4.28 5.95
CA GLU A 382 27.12 -3.73 4.63
C GLU A 382 27.17 -2.19 4.74
N PRO A 383 27.65 -1.46 3.71
CA PRO A 383 27.49 -0.01 3.65
C PRO A 383 26.02 0.41 3.71
N ASP A 384 25.71 1.53 4.38
CA ASP A 384 24.33 2.04 4.53
C ASP A 384 23.63 2.27 3.17
N SER A 385 24.39 2.63 2.14
CA SER A 385 23.87 2.86 0.79
C SER A 385 23.66 1.58 -0.03
N ALA A 386 24.17 0.42 0.41
CA ALA A 386 24.29 -0.78 -0.42
C ALA A 386 22.96 -1.24 -1.04
N PHE A 387 21.84 -1.05 -0.33
CA PHE A 387 20.52 -1.39 -0.83
C PHE A 387 20.05 -0.46 -1.96
N VAL A 388 20.15 0.85 -1.75
CA VAL A 388 19.81 1.87 -2.75
C VAL A 388 20.74 1.79 -3.96
N ASP A 389 22.04 1.56 -3.72
CA ASP A 389 23.05 1.39 -4.75
C ASP A 389 22.76 0.16 -5.62
N ALA A 390 22.32 -0.96 -5.03
CA ALA A 390 21.97 -2.17 -5.77
C ALA A 390 20.77 -1.95 -6.70
N ILE A 391 19.72 -1.26 -6.24
CA ILE A 391 18.54 -0.93 -7.06
C ILE A 391 18.93 0.05 -8.18
N SER A 392 19.72 1.07 -7.85
CA SER A 392 20.19 2.07 -8.82
C SER A 392 21.13 1.47 -9.87
N GLU A 393 22.02 0.54 -9.48
CA GLU A 393 22.86 -0.24 -10.39
C GLU A 393 21.99 -1.09 -11.33
N CYS A 394 20.92 -1.70 -10.82
CA CYS A 394 20.01 -2.50 -11.63
C CYS A 394 19.38 -1.68 -12.75
N GLY A 395 18.84 -0.50 -12.42
CA GLY A 395 18.25 0.41 -13.40
C GLY A 395 19.24 0.78 -14.51
N LYS A 396 20.45 1.21 -14.12
CA LYS A 396 21.51 1.55 -15.09
C LYS A 396 21.88 0.38 -16.00
N LYS A 397 22.01 -0.83 -15.45
CA LYS A 397 22.35 -2.03 -16.22
C LYS A 397 21.25 -2.45 -17.20
N LEU A 398 19.98 -2.25 -16.84
CA LEU A 398 18.86 -2.48 -17.74
C LEU A 398 18.88 -1.48 -18.89
N GLU A 399 19.02 -0.19 -18.58
CA GLU A 399 19.09 0.90 -19.56
C GLU A 399 20.28 0.72 -20.53
N ASP A 400 21.47 0.39 -20.01
CA ASP A 400 22.68 0.08 -20.81
C ASP A 400 22.46 -1.13 -21.75
N ALA A 401 21.54 -2.03 -21.39
CA ALA A 401 21.18 -3.21 -22.18
C ALA A 401 19.90 -3.02 -23.00
N GLU A 402 19.41 -1.78 -23.14
CA GLU A 402 18.21 -1.39 -23.90
C GLU A 402 16.89 -1.96 -23.34
N TYR A 403 16.84 -2.27 -22.04
CA TYR A 403 15.61 -2.59 -21.32
C TYR A 403 15.08 -1.35 -20.58
N PRO A 404 13.76 -1.14 -20.50
CA PRO A 404 13.18 -0.15 -19.60
C PRO A 404 13.63 -0.38 -18.16
N ARG A 405 13.87 0.70 -17.40
CA ARG A 405 14.28 0.64 -15.99
C ARG A 405 13.27 -0.14 -15.14
N GLU A 406 11.99 0.01 -15.49
CA GLU A 406 10.81 -0.59 -14.87
C GLU A 406 10.67 -2.09 -15.16
N SER A 407 11.57 -2.67 -15.96
CA SER A 407 11.64 -4.13 -16.19
C SER A 407 11.88 -4.91 -14.89
N VAL A 408 12.40 -4.25 -13.84
CA VAL A 408 12.54 -4.83 -12.51
C VAL A 408 11.95 -3.85 -11.50
N LYS A 409 10.85 -4.25 -10.85
CA LYS A 409 10.22 -3.49 -9.77
C LYS A 409 10.40 -4.19 -8.42
N PHE A 410 10.42 -3.39 -7.37
CA PHE A 410 10.69 -3.83 -6.00
C PHE A 410 9.51 -3.44 -5.11
N MET A 411 8.81 -4.44 -4.57
CA MET A 411 7.85 -4.24 -3.48
C MET A 411 8.56 -4.53 -2.17
N ILE A 412 8.53 -3.60 -1.22
CA ILE A 412 9.19 -3.78 0.08
C ILE A 412 8.16 -3.62 1.18
N GLY A 413 8.08 -4.61 2.07
CA GLY A 413 7.15 -4.58 3.19
C GLY A 413 7.74 -5.05 4.50
N GLN A 414 7.23 -4.44 5.58
CA GLN A 414 7.65 -4.74 6.93
C GLN A 414 6.93 -5.97 7.49
N ILE A 415 7.68 -6.79 8.20
CA ILE A 415 7.16 -7.83 9.10
C ILE A 415 7.58 -7.50 10.54
N GLY A 416 6.66 -7.62 11.50
CA GLY A 416 6.92 -7.33 12.91
C GLY A 416 6.93 -5.83 13.24
N THR A 417 7.06 -5.51 14.53
CA THR A 417 6.82 -4.15 15.06
C THR A 417 8.09 -3.32 15.25
N SER A 418 9.19 -3.63 14.55
CA SER A 418 10.46 -2.91 14.70
C SER A 418 10.35 -1.46 14.22
N SER A 419 10.52 -0.49 15.13
CA SER A 419 10.50 0.93 14.77
C SER A 419 11.67 1.34 13.87
N ASP A 420 12.79 0.64 13.97
CA ASP A 420 13.96 0.92 13.13
C ASP A 420 13.72 0.44 11.70
N ALA A 421 13.03 -0.69 11.52
CA ALA A 421 12.58 -1.13 10.21
C ALA A 421 11.60 -0.12 9.60
N THR A 422 10.66 0.40 10.39
CA THR A 422 9.71 1.44 9.94
C THR A 422 10.44 2.68 9.42
N LYS A 423 11.37 3.23 10.20
CA LYS A 423 12.18 4.39 9.78
C LYS A 423 13.03 4.11 8.54
N PHE A 424 13.58 2.91 8.43
CA PHE A 424 14.34 2.53 7.24
C PHE A 424 13.44 2.53 6.00
N LEU A 425 12.25 1.91 6.07
CA LEU A 425 11.31 1.91 4.95
C LEU A 425 10.78 3.31 4.62
N GLU A 426 10.56 4.17 5.62
CA GLU A 426 10.25 5.59 5.40
C GLU A 426 11.36 6.29 4.63
N SER A 427 12.63 6.07 5.00
CA SER A 427 13.77 6.67 4.29
C SER A 427 13.87 6.23 2.82
N LEU A 428 13.35 5.05 2.47
CA LEU A 428 13.28 4.58 1.09
C LEU A 428 12.15 5.25 0.31
N ARG A 429 11.02 5.60 0.97
CA ARG A 429 9.89 6.30 0.33
C ARG A 429 10.31 7.67 -0.18
N ASP A 430 11.15 8.36 0.57
CA ASP A 430 11.63 9.71 0.25
C ASP A 430 12.80 9.71 -0.75
N ASN A 431 13.27 8.52 -1.18
CA ASN A 431 14.42 8.40 -2.06
C ASN A 431 14.02 8.51 -3.54
N VAL A 432 14.30 9.68 -4.13
CA VAL A 432 13.96 10.01 -5.52
C VAL A 432 14.68 9.15 -6.56
N ASP A 433 15.85 8.58 -6.26
CA ASP A 433 16.66 7.82 -7.22
C ASP A 433 16.06 6.45 -7.54
N ILE A 434 15.28 5.90 -6.60
CA ILE A 434 14.66 4.58 -6.68
C ILE A 434 13.13 4.61 -6.72
N ALA A 435 12.51 5.77 -6.44
CA ALA A 435 11.06 5.96 -6.43
C ALA A 435 10.31 5.42 -7.67
N PRO A 436 10.84 5.51 -8.91
CA PRO A 436 10.13 4.99 -10.09
C PRO A 436 9.92 3.46 -10.08
N VAL A 437 10.76 2.71 -9.36
CA VAL A 437 10.78 1.24 -9.39
C VAL A 437 10.56 0.60 -8.01
N VAL A 438 10.41 1.40 -6.95
CA VAL A 438 10.23 0.93 -5.57
C VAL A 438 8.86 1.29 -5.04
N PHE A 439 8.14 0.29 -4.55
CA PHE A 439 6.88 0.44 -3.84
C PHE A 439 7.04 -0.04 -2.39
N ILE A 440 6.82 0.86 -1.43
CA ILE A 440 6.84 0.53 0.00
C ILE A 440 5.41 0.34 0.50
N THR A 441 5.10 -0.80 1.12
CA THR A 441 3.75 -1.07 1.63
C THR A 441 3.41 -0.11 2.77
N SER A 442 2.22 0.51 2.72
CA SER A 442 1.73 1.43 3.76
C SER A 442 1.39 0.73 5.07
N GLU A 443 1.07 -0.55 4.98
CA GLU A 443 0.68 -1.37 6.12
C GLU A 443 1.72 -2.47 6.35
N ARG A 444 1.80 -2.93 7.60
CA ARG A 444 2.58 -4.11 7.97
C ARG A 444 1.93 -5.36 7.39
N LEU A 445 2.73 -6.15 6.66
CA LEU A 445 2.22 -7.30 5.92
C LEU A 445 1.72 -8.41 6.85
N ASP A 446 2.39 -8.61 7.98
CA ASP A 446 2.04 -9.63 8.96
C ASP A 446 0.78 -9.28 9.76
N GLU A 447 0.57 -7.99 10.05
CA GLU A 447 -0.63 -7.50 10.70
C GLU A 447 -1.86 -7.71 9.82
N LYS A 448 -1.78 -7.33 8.53
CA LYS A 448 -2.87 -7.57 7.58
C LYS A 448 -3.15 -9.03 7.33
N LEU A 449 -2.11 -9.83 7.22
CA LEU A 449 -2.25 -11.27 7.10
C LEU A 449 -3.02 -11.87 8.28
N LYS A 450 -2.75 -11.37 9.49
CA LYS A 450 -3.45 -11.79 10.70
C LYS A 450 -4.89 -11.28 10.76
N ASP A 451 -5.15 -10.04 10.36
CA ASP A 451 -6.51 -9.49 10.35
C ASP A 451 -7.43 -10.25 9.40
N LEU A 452 -6.90 -10.71 8.27
CA LEU A 452 -7.66 -11.39 7.22
C LEU A 452 -7.52 -12.92 7.26
N HIS A 453 -6.88 -13.49 8.29
CA HIS A 453 -6.54 -14.92 8.34
C HIS A 453 -7.76 -15.85 8.25
N ASP A 454 -8.92 -15.42 8.75
CA ASP A 454 -10.18 -16.17 8.73
C ASP A 454 -10.96 -16.00 7.41
N ASN A 455 -10.52 -15.10 6.52
CA ASN A 455 -11.19 -14.79 5.26
C ASN A 455 -10.23 -14.89 4.07
N ASP A 456 -10.03 -16.11 3.58
CA ASP A 456 -9.15 -16.40 2.45
C ASP A 456 -9.49 -15.57 1.20
N ARG A 457 -10.76 -15.23 0.97
CA ARG A 457 -11.19 -14.44 -0.18
C ARG A 457 -10.77 -12.98 -0.07
N GLU A 458 -11.03 -12.35 1.08
CA GLU A 458 -10.59 -10.96 1.30
C GLU A 458 -9.08 -10.83 1.27
N LEU A 459 -8.37 -11.84 1.78
CA LEU A 459 -6.93 -11.85 1.71
C LEU A 459 -6.39 -12.02 0.28
N GLU A 460 -7.01 -12.88 -0.53
CA GLU A 460 -6.67 -13.01 -1.96
C GLU A 460 -6.86 -11.66 -2.68
N ARG A 461 -7.97 -10.95 -2.42
CA ARG A 461 -8.23 -9.60 -2.96
C ARG A 461 -7.18 -8.60 -2.51
N TRP A 462 -6.88 -8.53 -1.21
CA TRP A 462 -5.89 -7.60 -0.67
C TRP A 462 -4.49 -7.85 -1.24
N LEU A 463 -4.07 -9.12 -1.33
CA LEU A 463 -2.76 -9.47 -1.87
C LEU A 463 -2.64 -9.11 -3.35
N ILE A 464 -3.66 -9.41 -4.17
CA ILE A 464 -3.57 -9.09 -5.59
C ILE A 464 -3.55 -7.58 -5.83
N GLU A 465 -4.32 -6.80 -5.06
CA GLU A 465 -4.30 -5.34 -5.10
C GLU A 465 -2.95 -4.77 -4.70
N THR A 466 -2.33 -5.34 -3.67
CA THR A 466 -1.02 -4.92 -3.17
C THR A 466 0.06 -5.17 -4.21
N LEU A 467 0.09 -6.39 -4.77
CA LEU A 467 1.04 -6.75 -5.84
C LEU A 467 0.81 -5.89 -7.10
N PHE A 468 -0.45 -5.68 -7.48
CA PHE A 468 -0.79 -4.84 -8.63
C PHE A 468 -0.36 -3.39 -8.44
N SER A 469 -0.58 -2.83 -7.25
CA SER A 469 -0.17 -1.45 -6.92
C SER A 469 1.33 -1.24 -7.06
N SER A 470 2.14 -2.27 -6.79
CA SER A 470 3.59 -2.20 -6.94
C SER A 470 4.09 -2.16 -8.38
N ILE A 471 3.27 -2.63 -9.34
CA ILE A 471 3.63 -2.65 -10.76
C ILE A 471 2.90 -1.61 -11.60
N LYS A 472 1.84 -0.99 -11.06
CA LYS A 472 1.19 0.15 -11.68
C LYS A 472 2.23 1.22 -12.01
N GLU A 473 2.14 1.81 -13.20
CA GLU A 473 3.07 2.84 -13.62
C GLU A 473 2.94 4.05 -12.71
N THR A 474 4.06 4.45 -12.12
CA THR A 474 4.20 5.68 -11.35
C THR A 474 4.41 6.80 -12.35
N GLU A 475 3.45 7.71 -12.42
CA GLU A 475 3.50 8.90 -13.27
C GLU A 475 4.77 9.71 -12.93
N ALA A 476 5.70 9.80 -13.89
CA ALA A 476 6.98 10.49 -13.76
C ALA A 476 6.83 12.02 -13.72
#